data_AF-A0A355EWR6-F1
#
_entry.id   AF-A0A355EWR6-F1
#
_cell.length_a   1.000
_cell.length_b   1.000
_cell.length_c   1.000
_cell.angle_alpha   90.00
_cell.angle_beta   90.00
_cell.angle_gamma   90.00
#
_symmetry.space_group_name_H-M   'P 1'
#
loop_
_entity.id
_entity.type
_entity.pdbx_description
1 polymer ?
#
loop_
_entity_poly.entity_id
_entity_poly.type
_entity_poly.pdbx_seq_one_letter_code
_entity_poly.pdbx_strand_id
1 'polypeptide(L)'
;QGGELTVVGVLMRPGAHNAAIQSILDALRTQQPTFLDPASLLPADRSYEGYAGSLTTPPCTEGVRWHVLHGSIELSGLQIANFKTYYSGNARRIQDPNGRVILTKE
;
A
#
# COMPACT_ATOMS: atom_id res chain seq x y z
N GLN A 1 -22.75 -10.82 9.05
CA GLN A 1 -21.66 -10.59 10.01
C GLN A 1 -20.68 -9.62 9.34
N GLY A 2 -20.79 -8.33 9.62
CA GLY A 2 -19.95 -7.31 8.99
C GLY A 2 -18.62 -7.22 9.73
N GLY A 3 -17.55 -7.73 9.14
CA GLY A 3 -16.21 -7.66 9.74
C GLY A 3 -15.68 -6.22 9.70
N GLU A 4 -15.05 -5.79 10.80
CA GLU A 4 -14.29 -4.54 10.81
C GLU A 4 -13.13 -4.64 9.82
N LEU A 5 -13.03 -3.68 8.91
CA LEU A 5 -11.99 -3.67 7.88
C LEU A 5 -10.75 -2.91 8.38
N THR A 6 -9.58 -3.52 8.26
CA THR A 6 -8.29 -2.89 8.54
C THR A 6 -7.42 -2.90 7.29
N VAL A 7 -6.80 -1.77 6.96
CA VAL A 7 -5.82 -1.64 5.87
C VAL A 7 -4.47 -1.25 6.43
N VAL A 8 -3.43 -1.97 6.00
CA VAL A 8 -2.03 -1.60 6.24
C VAL A 8 -1.48 -0.96 4.96
N GLY A 9 -1.11 0.32 5.05
CA GLY A 9 -0.48 1.06 3.96
C GLY A 9 1.04 1.00 4.08
N VAL A 10 1.70 0.44 3.06
CA VAL A 10 3.17 0.47 2.95
C VAL A 10 3.56 1.46 1.86
N LEU A 11 4.37 2.46 2.23
CA LEU A 11 4.90 3.42 1.27
C LEU A 11 6.10 2.83 0.53
N MET A 12 6.23 3.19 -0.73
CA MET A 12 7.31 2.75 -1.61
C MET A 12 8.11 3.97 -2.08
N ARG A 13 9.44 3.86 -2.10
CA ARG A 13 10.32 4.94 -2.60
C ARG A 13 11.35 4.41 -3.61
N PRO A 14 11.88 5.26 -4.50
CA PRO A 14 13.01 4.88 -5.34
C PRO A 14 14.21 4.46 -4.48
N GLY A 15 14.88 3.38 -4.89
CA GLY A 15 16.06 2.85 -4.22
C GLY A 15 16.54 1.53 -4.86
N ALA A 16 16.95 0.58 -4.02
CA ALA A 16 17.39 -0.74 -4.43
C ALA A 16 16.28 -1.55 -5.11
N HIS A 17 16.69 -2.55 -5.90
CA HIS A 17 15.78 -3.53 -6.48
C HIS A 17 15.10 -4.36 -5.38
N ASN A 18 13.80 -4.62 -5.54
CA ASN A 18 13.00 -5.40 -4.60
C ASN A 18 12.49 -6.70 -5.22
N ALA A 19 12.94 -7.84 -4.69
CA ALA A 19 12.60 -9.15 -5.23
C ALA A 19 11.10 -9.48 -5.15
N ALA A 20 10.43 -9.11 -4.06
CA ALA A 20 8.99 -9.34 -3.89
C ALA A 20 8.16 -8.57 -4.92
N ILE A 21 8.50 -7.31 -5.16
CA ILE A 21 7.88 -6.51 -6.23
C ILE A 21 8.18 -7.09 -7.61
N GLN A 22 9.39 -7.61 -7.83
CA GLN A 22 9.72 -8.25 -9.09
C GLN A 22 8.83 -9.47 -9.36
N SER A 23 8.58 -10.31 -8.36
CA SER A 23 7.65 -11.45 -8.49
C SER A 23 6.23 -11.00 -8.87
N ILE A 24 5.74 -9.89 -8.31
CA ILE A 24 4.44 -9.30 -8.69
C ILE A 24 4.47 -8.82 -10.14
N LEU A 25 5.50 -8.08 -10.55
CA LEU A 25 5.63 -7.58 -11.92
C LEU A 25 5.74 -8.70 -12.96
N ASP A 26 6.43 -9.79 -12.61
CA ASP A 26 6.52 -10.96 -13.47
C ASP A 26 5.18 -11.66 -13.63
N ALA A 27 4.41 -11.79 -12.54
CA ALA A 27 3.04 -12.32 -12.56
C ALA A 27 2.09 -11.44 -13.41
N LEU A 28 2.21 -10.11 -13.32
CA LEU A 28 1.47 -9.18 -14.17
C LEU A 28 1.82 -9.35 -15.66
N ARG A 29 3.11 -9.54 -15.98
CA ARG A 29 3.58 -9.75 -17.36
C ARG A 29 3.08 -11.06 -17.95
N THR A 30 3.17 -12.16 -17.19
CA THR A 30 2.80 -13.49 -17.67
C THR A 30 1.30 -13.77 -17.54
N GLN A 31 0.58 -12.96 -16.77
CA GLN A 31 -0.80 -13.20 -16.36
C GLN A 31 -0.99 -14.55 -15.66
N GLN A 32 0.06 -15.02 -14.97
CA GLN A 32 0.03 -16.25 -14.19
C GLN A 32 0.11 -15.91 -12.70
N PRO A 33 -0.70 -16.57 -11.84
CA PRO A 33 -0.63 -16.34 -10.42
C PRO A 33 0.73 -16.75 -9.85
N THR A 34 1.18 -16.03 -8.84
CA THR A 34 2.39 -16.36 -8.09
C THR A 34 2.09 -16.37 -6.59
N PHE A 35 2.84 -17.16 -5.83
CA PHE A 35 2.80 -17.11 -4.39
C PHE A 35 3.68 -15.97 -3.89
N LEU A 36 3.16 -15.20 -2.95
CA LEU A 36 3.86 -14.11 -2.29
C LEU A 36 3.50 -14.14 -0.80
N ASP A 37 4.51 -14.11 0.05
CA ASP A 37 4.31 -13.84 1.48
C ASP A 37 4.08 -12.33 1.66
N PRO A 38 2.90 -11.86 2.09
CA PRO A 38 2.64 -10.43 2.29
C PRO A 38 3.63 -9.78 3.26
N ALA A 39 4.20 -10.54 4.21
CA ALA A 39 5.18 -10.01 5.15
C ALA A 39 6.48 -9.56 4.45
N SER A 40 6.79 -10.08 3.25
CA SER A 40 7.96 -9.66 2.48
C SER A 40 7.85 -8.23 1.92
N LEU A 41 6.65 -7.64 1.97
CA LEU A 41 6.40 -6.25 1.58
C LEU A 41 6.45 -5.30 2.78
N LEU A 42 6.61 -5.82 4.01
CA LEU A 42 6.65 -4.97 5.19
C LEU A 42 8.07 -4.42 5.41
N PRO A 43 8.20 -3.12 5.74
CA PRO A 43 9.45 -2.55 6.22
C PRO A 43 9.85 -3.15 7.58
N ALA A 44 11.14 -2.98 7.93
CA ALA A 44 11.65 -3.40 9.24
C ALA A 44 11.04 -2.57 10.38
N ASP A 45 10.96 -1.25 10.20
CA ASP A 45 10.25 -0.34 11.08
C ASP A 45 8.74 -0.44 10.81
N ARG A 46 7.98 -0.77 11.86
CA ARG A 46 6.53 -1.00 11.80
C ARG A 46 5.74 0.03 12.58
N SER A 47 6.38 1.11 13.02
CA SER A 47 5.70 2.31 13.50
C SER A 47 4.77 2.86 12.42
N TYR A 48 3.65 3.46 12.83
CA TYR A 48 2.58 3.84 11.92
C TYR A 48 1.72 5.00 12.42
N GLU A 49 1.08 5.69 11.48
CA GLU A 49 -0.07 6.55 11.75
C GLU A 49 -1.37 5.77 11.61
N GLY A 50 -2.17 5.76 12.68
CA GLY A 50 -3.45 5.09 12.78
C GLY A 50 -4.62 6.07 12.69
N TYR A 51 -5.59 5.82 11.80
CA TYR A 51 -6.80 6.64 11.74
C TYR A 51 -8.02 5.88 11.20
N ALA A 52 -9.21 6.36 11.54
CA ALA A 52 -10.46 5.89 10.94
C ALA A 52 -10.69 6.60 9.59
N GLY A 53 -11.01 5.82 8.56
CA GLY A 53 -11.22 6.32 7.21
C GLY A 53 -12.16 5.43 6.40
N SER A 54 -11.94 5.42 5.09
CA SER A 54 -12.73 4.67 4.12
C SER A 54 -11.86 3.93 3.11
N LEU A 55 -12.47 3.10 2.29
CA LEU A 55 -11.85 2.59 1.08
C LEU A 55 -11.52 3.73 0.11
N THR A 56 -10.41 3.60 -0.60
CA THR A 56 -9.96 4.61 -1.59
C THR A 56 -10.60 4.42 -2.97
N THR A 57 -11.39 3.37 -3.15
CA THR A 57 -12.13 3.04 -4.37
C THR A 57 -13.64 3.00 -4.08
N PRO A 58 -14.50 3.28 -5.07
CA PRO A 58 -15.95 3.11 -4.93
C PRO A 58 -16.31 1.73 -4.35
N PRO A 59 -17.31 1.63 -3.44
CA PRO A 59 -18.22 2.69 -3.01
C PRO A 59 -17.68 3.60 -1.88
N CYS A 60 -16.37 3.61 -1.63
CA CYS A 60 -15.73 4.47 -0.62
C CYS A 60 -16.28 4.24 0.80
N THR A 61 -16.60 2.98 1.13
CA THR A 61 -17.18 2.58 2.42
C THR A 61 -16.31 3.04 3.59
N GLU A 62 -16.93 3.72 4.56
CA GLU A 62 -16.32 4.17 5.81
C GLU A 62 -16.19 3.05 6.85
N GLY A 63 -15.61 3.36 8.02
CA GLY A 63 -15.39 2.39 9.09
C GLY A 63 -14.12 1.55 8.90
N VAL A 64 -13.22 2.00 8.02
CA VAL A 64 -11.92 1.35 7.78
C VAL A 64 -10.90 1.85 8.78
N ARG A 65 -10.22 0.94 9.49
CA ARG A 65 -9.05 1.27 10.29
C ARG A 65 -7.80 1.28 9.39
N TRP A 66 -7.21 2.44 9.21
CA TRP A 66 -5.97 2.60 8.47
C TRP A 66 -4.77 2.57 9.42
N HIS A 67 -3.75 1.80 9.05
CA HIS A 67 -2.41 1.85 9.63
C HIS A 67 -1.43 2.14 8.50
N VAL A 68 -0.95 3.37 8.39
CA VAL A 68 0.04 3.75 7.36
C VAL A 68 1.42 3.72 8.00
N LEU A 69 2.25 2.77 7.57
CA LEU A 69 3.57 2.58 8.15
C LEU A 69 4.49 3.77 7.81
N HIS A 70 5.30 4.19 8.78
CA HIS A 70 6.35 5.20 8.55
C HIS A 70 7.48 4.62 7.71
N GLY A 71 7.83 3.35 7.95
CA GLY A 71 8.78 2.60 7.15
C GLY A 71 8.35 2.50 5.68
N SER A 72 9.32 2.60 4.78
CA SER A 72 9.11 2.41 3.34
C SER A 72 9.97 1.29 2.79
N ILE A 73 9.47 0.61 1.75
CA ILE A 73 10.27 -0.32 0.96
C ILE A 73 10.83 0.40 -0.28
N GLU A 74 12.00 -0.05 -0.72
CA GLU A 74 12.65 0.50 -1.90
C GLU A 74 12.26 -0.27 -3.15
N LEU A 75 12.12 0.43 -4.29
CA LEU A 75 11.97 -0.14 -5.62
C LEU A 75 12.98 0.50 -6.56
N SER A 76 13.53 -0.26 -7.50
CA SER A 76 14.40 0.32 -8.52
C SER A 76 13.61 1.21 -9.49
N GLY A 77 14.30 2.16 -10.12
CA GLY A 77 13.67 3.02 -11.13
C GLY A 77 13.03 2.23 -12.29
N LEU A 78 13.64 1.10 -12.68
CA LEU A 78 13.09 0.20 -13.69
C LEU A 78 11.80 -0.50 -13.21
N GLN A 79 11.73 -0.91 -11.93
CA GLN A 79 10.51 -1.51 -11.38
C GLN A 79 9.37 -0.49 -11.33
N ILE A 80 9.65 0.75 -10.92
CA ILE A 80 8.68 1.84 -10.90
C ILE A 80 8.19 2.14 -12.32
N ALA A 81 9.11 2.23 -13.30
CA ALA A 81 8.75 2.46 -14.68
C ALA A 81 7.89 1.32 -15.25
N ASN A 82 8.25 0.06 -14.97
CA ASN A 82 7.50 -1.11 -15.41
C ASN A 82 6.08 -1.12 -14.81
N PHE A 83 5.93 -0.89 -13.50
CA PHE A 83 4.61 -0.82 -12.86
C PHE A 83 3.71 0.24 -13.51
N LYS A 84 4.28 1.41 -13.85
CA LYS A 84 3.56 2.50 -14.52
C LYS A 84 3.07 2.16 -15.94
N THR A 85 3.57 1.09 -16.56
CA THR A 85 3.03 0.61 -17.85
C THR A 85 1.69 -0.11 -17.69
N TYR A 86 1.43 -0.70 -16.51
CA TYR A 86 0.17 -1.39 -16.21
C TYR A 86 -0.87 -0.47 -15.59
N TYR A 87 -0.45 0.43 -14.71
CA TYR A 87 -1.35 1.30 -13.95
C TYR A 87 -0.85 2.75 -13.97
N SER A 88 -1.73 3.68 -14.33
CA SER A 88 -1.47 5.12 -14.22
C SER A 88 -2.67 5.83 -13.61
N GLY A 89 -2.41 6.84 -12.78
CA GLY A 89 -3.46 7.71 -12.22
C GLY A 89 -4.47 7.02 -11.29
N ASN A 90 -4.11 5.91 -10.65
CA ASN A 90 -5.00 5.15 -9.76
C ASN A 90 -5.00 5.62 -8.30
N ALA A 91 -4.31 6.71 -7.98
CA ALA A 91 -4.34 7.32 -6.65
C ALA A 91 -5.50 8.31 -6.55
N ARG A 92 -6.46 8.04 -5.65
CA ARG A 92 -7.49 9.01 -5.27
C ARG A 92 -6.83 10.25 -4.66
N ARG A 93 -7.38 11.45 -4.95
CA ARG A 93 -6.93 12.71 -4.33
C ARG A 93 -7.06 12.64 -2.80
N ILE A 94 -6.17 13.34 -2.09
CA ILE A 94 -6.28 13.52 -0.63
C ILE A 94 -7.66 14.12 -0.31
N GLN A 95 -8.26 13.67 0.79
CA GLN A 95 -9.57 14.11 1.26
C GLN A 95 -9.41 14.89 2.56
N ASP A 96 -10.34 15.80 2.83
CA ASP A 96 -10.27 16.66 4.02
C ASP A 96 -10.21 15.85 5.32
N PRO A 97 -9.41 16.28 6.30
CA PRO A 97 -9.27 15.58 7.57
C PRO A 97 -10.55 15.63 8.41
N ASN A 98 -11.42 16.63 8.25
CA ASN A 98 -12.71 16.75 8.97
C ASN A 98 -12.61 16.54 10.49
N GLY A 99 -11.53 17.02 11.11
CA GLY A 99 -11.30 16.88 12.55
C GLY A 99 -10.94 15.47 13.03
N ARG A 100 -10.63 14.54 12.11
CA ARG A 100 -10.18 13.19 12.46
C ARG A 100 -8.94 13.21 13.35
N VAL A 101 -8.95 12.35 14.36
CA VAL A 101 -7.78 12.06 15.19
C VAL A 101 -6.86 11.10 14.45
N ILE A 102 -5.58 11.46 14.39
CA ILE A 102 -4.50 10.62 13.87
C ILE A 102 -3.65 10.20 15.06
N LEU A 103 -3.43 8.90 15.21
CA LEU A 103 -2.69 8.31 16.32
C LEU A 103 -1.36 7.78 15.83
N THR A 104 -0.27 8.34 16.33
CA THR A 104 1.07 7.78 16.11
C THR A 104 1.28 6.58 17.03
N LYS A 105 1.79 5.49 16.45
CA LYS A 105 2.22 4.28 17.16
C LYS A 105 3.66 3.98 16.79
N GLU A 106 4.51 3.94 17.80
CA GLU A 106 5.92 3.53 17.71
C GLU A 106 6.05 2.00 17.68
#